data_AF-A0AAD4MI14-F1
#
_entry.id   AF-A0AAD4MI14-F1
#
_cell.length_a   1.000
_cell.length_b   1.000
_cell.length_c   1.000
_cell.angle_alpha   90.00
_cell.angle_beta   90.00
_cell.angle_gamma   90.00
#
_symmetry.space_group_name_H-M   'P 1'
#
loop_
_entity.id
_entity.type
_entity.pdbx_description
1 polymer ?
#
loop_
_entity_poly.entity_id
_entity_poly.type
_entity_poly.pdbx_seq_one_letter_code
_entity_poly.pdbx_strand_id
1 'polypeptide(L)' 'MIISFSDKGKPVDDKELYCACRQPYGRTQFYVLCASCEEWFHPECIGTMEALVKERNEFECPKCEESACLLNL' A
#
# COMPACT_ATOMS: atom_id res chain seq x y z
N MET A 1 -7.19 4.60 -3.99
CA MET A 1 -8.27 3.59 -4.02
C MET A 1 -8.05 2.58 -2.91
N ILE A 2 -9.02 2.40 -2.01
CA ILE A 2 -9.01 1.32 -1.02
C ILE A 2 -9.77 0.15 -1.66
N ILE A 3 -9.07 -0.91 -2.05
CA ILE A 3 -9.70 -2.03 -2.75
C ILE A 3 -10.26 -3.02 -1.73
N SER A 4 -11.55 -2.91 -1.45
CA SER A 4 -12.35 -4.04 -0.93
C SER A 4 -12.81 -4.85 -2.14
N PHE A 5 -12.34 -6.09 -2.27
CA PHE A 5 -12.51 -6.91 -3.47
C PHE A 5 -13.98 -7.30 -3.74
N SER A 6 -14.68 -6.46 -4.50
CA SER A 6 -15.81 -6.80 -5.35
C SER A 6 -15.63 -6.07 -6.68
N ASP A 7 -14.83 -6.65 -7.60
CA ASP A 7 -15.14 -6.80 -9.04
C ASP A 7 -13.84 -7.12 -9.84
N LYS A 8 -13.92 -8.21 -10.61
CA LYS A 8 -13.01 -8.71 -11.68
C LYS A 8 -11.60 -9.18 -11.28
N GLY A 9 -11.53 -10.48 -11.00
CA GLY A 9 -10.30 -11.24 -10.82
C GLY A 9 -9.37 -11.19 -12.04
N LYS A 10 -8.26 -10.48 -11.89
CA LYS A 10 -6.99 -10.88 -12.53
C LYS A 10 -6.47 -12.13 -11.81
N PRO A 11 -5.85 -13.10 -12.53
CA PRO A 11 -5.09 -14.14 -11.86
C PRO A 11 -3.97 -13.45 -11.08
N VAL A 12 -4.08 -13.47 -9.76
CA VAL A 12 -3.00 -13.08 -8.86
C VAL A 12 -1.91 -14.11 -9.09
N ASP A 13 -0.81 -13.72 -9.72
CA ASP A 13 0.35 -14.60 -9.81
C ASP A 13 0.94 -14.69 -8.39
N ASP A 14 0.86 -15.87 -7.76
CA ASP A 14 1.32 -16.10 -6.38
C ASP A 14 2.83 -15.81 -6.18
N LYS A 15 3.58 -15.43 -7.23
CA LYS A 15 4.97 -15.00 -7.15
C LYS A 15 5.14 -13.50 -6.99
N GLU A 16 4.09 -12.70 -7.21
CA GLU A 16 4.16 -11.25 -6.98
C GLU A 16 4.12 -10.97 -5.48
N LEU A 17 5.23 -10.43 -4.98
CA LEU A 17 5.39 -10.06 -3.58
C LEU A 17 5.10 -8.58 -3.40
N TYR A 18 4.20 -8.29 -2.48
CA TYR A 18 3.77 -6.93 -2.16
C TYR A 18 4.28 -6.52 -0.78
N CYS A 19 4.12 -5.24 -0.48
CA CYS A 19 4.47 -4.61 0.79
C CYS A 19 5.98 -4.70 1.11
N ALA A 20 6.40 -3.97 2.14
CA ALA A 20 7.75 -4.04 2.68
C ALA A 20 8.08 -5.44 3.26
N CYS A 21 7.06 -6.21 3.64
CA CYS A 21 7.23 -7.56 4.16
C CYS A 21 7.51 -8.62 3.09
N ARG A 22 7.43 -8.26 1.80
CA ARG A 22 7.68 -9.15 0.65
C ARG A 22 6.87 -10.45 0.75
N GLN A 23 5.57 -10.32 0.99
CA GLN A 23 4.64 -11.45 1.09
C GLN A 23 3.72 -11.53 -0.13
N PRO A 24 3.28 -12.73 -0.50
CA PRO A 24 2.29 -12.91 -1.55
C PRO A 24 0.96 -12.27 -1.15
N TYR A 25 0.14 -11.95 -2.15
CA TYR A 25 -1.14 -11.30 -1.93
C TYR A 25 -2.13 -12.20 -1.17
N GLY A 26 -2.48 -11.79 0.05
CA GLY A 26 -3.56 -12.40 0.83
C GLY A 26 -4.90 -11.68 0.64
N ARG A 27 -5.91 -12.38 0.09
CA ARG A 27 -7.24 -11.83 -0.23
C ARG A 27 -8.01 -11.25 0.97
N THR A 28 -7.71 -11.70 2.19
CA THR A 28 -8.39 -11.27 3.42
C THR A 28 -7.66 -10.14 4.13
N GLN A 29 -6.52 -9.70 3.60
CA GLN A 29 -5.71 -8.66 4.22
C GLN A 29 -6.06 -7.28 3.65
N PHE A 30 -5.90 -6.25 4.47
CA PHE A 30 -6.11 -4.88 4.05
C PHE A 30 -4.83 -4.31 3.45
N TYR A 31 -4.95 -3.69 2.27
CA TYR A 31 -3.83 -3.02 1.61
C TYR A 31 -4.19 -1.58 1.29
N VAL A 32 -3.17 -0.74 1.35
CA VAL A 32 -3.20 0.64 0.86
C VAL A 32 -2.26 0.78 -0.34
N LEU A 33 -2.71 1.49 -1.37
CA LEU A 33 -1.90 1.84 -2.53
C LEU A 33 -1.18 3.16 -2.27
N CYS A 34 0.13 3.19 -2.45
CA CYS A 34 0.89 4.43 -2.42
C CYS A 34 0.63 5.25 -3.69
N ALA A 35 0.34 6.55 -3.55
CA ALA A 35 0.12 7.46 -4.68
C ALA A 35 1.39 7.76 -5.49
N SER A 36 2.57 7.64 -4.88
CA SER A 36 3.86 8.06 -5.46
C SER A 36 4.57 6.91 -6.20
N CYS A 37 4.60 5.70 -5.61
CA CYS A 37 5.24 4.53 -6.23
C CYS A 37 4.26 3.46 -6.73
N GLU A 38 2.95 3.67 -6.55
CA GLU A 38 1.89 2.74 -6.99
C GLU A 38 2.06 1.30 -6.45
N GLU A 39 2.72 1.16 -5.29
CA GLU A 39 2.94 -0.12 -4.61
C GLU A 39 1.95 -0.34 -3.46
N TRP A 40 1.61 -1.60 -3.21
CA TRP A 40 0.64 -2.03 -2.19
C TRP A 40 1.33 -2.32 -0.87
N PHE A 41 0.80 -1.77 0.23
CA PHE A 41 1.34 -1.95 1.57
C PHE A 41 0.27 -2.34 2.58
N HIS A 42 0.65 -3.16 3.56
CA HIS A 42 -0.15 -3.34 4.76
C HIS A 42 0.11 -2.17 5.71
N PRO A 43 -0.94 -1.50 6.22
CA PRO A 43 -0.77 -0.40 7.17
C PRO A 43 0.15 -0.74 8.34
N GLU A 44 0.01 -1.94 8.93
CA GLU A 44 0.85 -2.36 10.05
C GLU A 44 2.34 -2.48 9.69
N CYS A 45 2.66 -2.95 8.48
CA CYS A 45 4.03 -3.21 8.05
C CYS A 45 4.85 -1.94 7.84
N ILE A 46 4.17 -0.80 7.66
CA ILE A 46 4.76 0.53 7.47
C ILE A 46 4.39 1.48 8.61
N GLY A 47 3.91 0.95 9.74
CA GLY A 47 3.64 1.73 10.95
C GLY A 47 2.48 2.72 10.84
N THR A 48 1.51 2.48 9.97
CA THR A 48 0.29 3.29 9.83
C THR A 48 -0.95 2.52 10.25
N MET A 49 -2.04 3.24 10.54
CA MET A 49 -3.30 2.64 10.98
C MET A 49 -4.32 2.69 9.86
N GLU A 50 -5.08 1.61 9.67
CA GLU A 50 -6.15 1.55 8.67
C GLU A 50 -7.13 2.73 8.78
N ALA A 51 -7.46 3.16 9.99
CA ALA A 51 -8.36 4.29 10.23
C ALA A 51 -7.79 5.61 9.67
N LEU A 52 -6.50 5.86 9.87
CA LEU A 52 -5.81 7.05 9.34
C LEU A 52 -5.75 7.03 7.82
N VAL A 53 -5.57 5.85 7.23
CA VAL A 53 -5.56 5.68 5.78
C VAL A 53 -6.96 5.86 5.18
N LYS A 54 -8.00 5.39 5.89
CA LYS A 54 -9.41 5.55 5.47
C LYS A 54 -9.89 7.00 5.53
N GLU A 55 -9.33 7.80 6.43
CA GLU A 55 -9.65 9.23 6.55
C GLU A 55 -8.93 10.08 5.49
N ARG A 56 -7.75 9.63 5.03
CA ARG A 56 -6.98 10.33 3.98
C ARG A 56 -7.47 9.97 2.58
N ASN A 57 -7.50 10.98 1.70
CA ASN A 57 -7.77 10.75 0.28
C ASN A 57 -6.59 10.07 -0.44
N GLU A 58 -5.37 10.42 -0.03
CA GLU A 58 -4.12 9.98 -0.64
C GLU A 58 -3.17 9.46 0.44
N PHE A 59 -2.50 8.37 0.13
CA PHE A 59 -1.53 7.74 1.02
C PHE A 59 -0.17 7.73 0.34
N GLU A 60 0.85 8.24 1.03
CA GLU A 60 2.25 8.13 0.64
C GLU A 60 2.96 7.18 1.60
N CYS A 61 3.79 6.27 1.08
CA CYS A 61 4.52 5.33 1.93
C CYS A 61 5.76 6.00 2.54
N PRO A 62 6.27 5.51 3.68
CA PRO A 62 7.40 6.16 4.36
C PRO A 62 8.62 6.36 3.46
N LYS A 63 8.88 5.40 2.56
CA LYS A 63 9.98 5.48 1.58
C LYS A 63 9.82 6.66 0.62
N CYS A 64 8.59 6.94 0.17
CA CYS A 64 8.29 8.08 -0.69
C CYS A 64 8.26 9.38 0.10
N GLU A 65 7.74 9.38 1.34
CA GLU A 65 7.77 10.54 2.25
C GLU A 65 9.22 10.97 2.55
N GLU A 66 10.11 10.01 2.83
CA GLU A 66 11.56 10.27 3.03
C GLU A 66 12.22 10.81 1.75
N SER A 67 11.83 10.30 0.58
CA SER A 67 12.35 10.76 -0.71
C SER A 67 11.90 12.19 -1.04
N ALA A 68 10.67 12.56 -0.67
CA ALA A 68 10.15 13.92 -0.83
C ALA A 68 10.86 14.93 0.09
N CYS A 69 11.31 14.50 1.27
CA CYS A 69 12.06 15.34 2.20
C CYS A 69 13.43 15.79 1.64
N LEU A 70 14.00 15.04 0.68
CA LEU A 70 15.30 15.35 0.05
C LEU A 70 15.24 16.43 -1.06
N LEU A 71 14.05 16.92 -1.43
CA LEU A 71 13.87 17.94 -2.47
C LEU A 71 13.78 19.38 -1.94
N ASN A 72 14.05 19.62 -0.64
CA ASN A 72 14.04 20.95 -0.03
C ASN A 72 15.41 21.35 0.55
N LEU A 73 16.46 21.32 -0.26
CA LEU A 73 17.76 21.93 0.07
C LEU A 73 18.18 22.94 -1.01
#